data_AF-A0A5J4QH71-F1
#
_entry.id   AF-A0A5J4QH71-F1
#
_cell.length_a   1.000
_cell.length_b   1.000
_cell.length_c   1.000
_cell.angle_alpha   90.00
_cell.angle_beta   90.00
_cell.angle_gamma   90.00
#
_symmetry.space_group_name_H-M   'P 1'
#
loop_
_entity.id
_entity.type
_entity.pdbx_description
1 polymer ?
#
loop_
_entity_poly.entity_id
_entity_poly.type
_entity_poly.pdbx_seq_one_letter_code
_entity_poly.pdbx_strand_id
1 'polypeptide(L)' 'VSRMEQRIGEAEKLGFKRFLLPKYNLQGIDQKKRKIELIPVRKVEEGVKELFG' A
#
# COMPACT_ATOMS: atom_id res chain seq x y z
N VAL A 1 4.34 -9.13 -6.76
CA VAL A 1 3.55 -8.37 -7.77
C VAL A 1 4.44 -7.37 -8.48
N SER A 2 4.40 -7.31 -9.82
CA SER A 2 5.23 -6.40 -10.62
C SER A 2 4.69 -4.96 -10.59
N ARG A 3 5.60 -3.96 -10.63
CA ARG A 3 5.31 -2.51 -10.74
C ARG A 3 4.53 -1.86 -9.58
N MET A 4 4.76 -2.26 -8.32
CA MET A 4 4.08 -1.64 -7.18
C MET A 4 4.39 -0.14 -7.03
N GLU A 5 5.65 0.25 -7.26
CA GLU A 5 6.07 1.65 -7.15
C GLU A 5 5.22 2.58 -8.03
N GLN A 6 4.93 2.13 -9.26
CA GLN A 6 4.09 2.83 -10.22
C GLN A 6 2.63 2.91 -9.76
N ARG A 7 2.05 1.79 -9.33
CA ARG A 7 0.64 1.73 -8.86
C ARG A 7 0.39 2.62 -7.65
N ILE A 8 1.36 2.67 -6.73
CA ILE A 8 1.28 3.57 -5.57
C ILE A 8 1.32 5.03 -6.04
N GLY A 9 2.20 5.37 -6.99
CA GLY A 9 2.26 6.71 -7.56
C GLY A 9 0.98 7.13 -8.31
N GLU A 10 0.29 6.19 -8.97
CA GLU A 10 -1.02 6.44 -9.56
C GLU A 10 -2.08 6.69 -8.48
N ALA A 11 -2.11 5.89 -7.42
CA ALA A 11 -3.02 6.10 -6.29
C ALA A 11 -2.79 7.44 -5.57
N GLU A 12 -1.53 7.85 -5.41
CA GLU A 12 -1.17 9.17 -4.87
C GLU A 12 -1.73 10.31 -5.72
N LYS A 13 -1.58 10.22 -7.06
CA LYS A 13 -2.10 11.23 -7.99
C LYS A 13 -3.63 11.33 -7.95
N LEU A 14 -4.31 10.21 -7.74
CA LEU A 14 -5.76 10.15 -7.59
C LEU A 14 -6.25 10.66 -6.22
N GLY A 15 -5.34 11.00 -5.31
CA GLY A 15 -5.68 11.55 -3.99
C GLY A 15 -6.06 10.50 -2.95
N PHE A 16 -5.75 9.22 -3.18
CA PHE A 16 -5.94 8.19 -2.17
C PHE A 16 -4.99 8.41 -0.99
N LYS A 17 -5.51 8.23 0.22
CA LYS A 17 -4.76 8.44 1.48
C LYS A 17 -4.10 7.17 2.01
N ARG A 18 -4.68 6.00 1.71
CA ARG A 18 -4.24 4.69 2.20
C ARG A 18 -4.15 3.70 1.05
N PHE A 19 -3.15 2.82 1.09
CA PHE A 19 -2.89 1.80 0.08
C PHE A 19 -2.56 0.47 0.76
N LEU A 20 -3.44 -0.52 0.61
CA LEU A 20 -3.18 -1.87 1.13
C LEU A 20 -2.29 -2.64 0.14
N LEU A 21 -1.26 -3.30 0.65
CA LEU A 21 -0.35 -4.11 -0.15
C LEU A 21 0.19 -5.30 0.63
N PRO A 22 0.66 -6.36 -0.05
CA PRO A 22 1.34 -7.45 0.62
C PRO A 22 2.62 -6.98 1.31
N LYS A 23 2.90 -7.48 2.52
CA LYS A 23 4.08 -7.08 3.31
C LYS A 23 5.40 -7.25 2.56
N TYR A 24 5.54 -8.30 1.76
CA TYR A 24 6.76 -8.56 0.97
C TYR A 24 6.99 -7.52 -0.14
N ASN A 25 5.95 -6.79 -0.55
CA ASN A 25 6.06 -5.73 -1.54
C ASN A 25 6.58 -4.41 -0.98
N LEU A 26 6.70 -4.25 0.34
CA LEU A 26 7.33 -3.07 0.96
C LEU A 26 8.85 -3.04 0.79
N GLN A 27 9.48 -4.18 0.53
CA GLN A 27 10.93 -4.25 0.41
C GLN A 27 11.37 -3.46 -0.84
N GLY A 28 12.17 -2.41 -0.63
CA GLY A 28 12.63 -1.51 -1.70
C GLY A 28 11.72 -0.31 -1.97
N ILE A 29 10.63 -0.12 -1.21
CA ILE A 29 9.79 1.08 -1.29
C ILE A 29 10.20 2.08 -0.21
N ASP A 30 10.58 3.29 -0.62
CA ASP A 30 10.94 4.38 0.30
C ASP A 30 9.69 5.09 0.81
N GLN A 31 9.18 4.63 1.95
CA GLN A 31 7.97 5.17 2.57
C GLN A 31 8.10 6.65 2.97
N LYS A 32 9.32 7.13 3.25
CA LYS A 32 9.53 8.52 3.71
C LYS A 32 9.29 9.56 2.62
N LYS A 33 9.33 9.14 1.35
CA LYS A 33 9.12 10.01 0.19
C LYS A 33 7.67 10.08 -0.26
N ARG A 34 6.76 9.36 0.40
CA ARG A 34 5.38 9.20 -0.05
C ARG A 34 4.41 9.88 0.90
N LYS A 35 3.32 10.41 0.34
CA LYS A 35 2.23 11.05 1.10
C LYS A 35 1.12 10.05 1.41
N ILE A 36 0.99 8.99 0.62
CA ILE A 36 0.04 7.90 0.86
C ILE A 36 0.57 6.95 1.94
N GLU A 37 -0.32 6.55 2.85
CA GLU A 37 -0.03 5.56 3.86
C GLU A 37 -0.04 4.15 3.25
N LEU A 38 1.09 3.45 3.37
CA LEU A 38 1.22 2.08 2.89
C LEU A 38 0.93 1.11 4.02
N ILE A 39 -0.12 0.30 3.86
CA ILE A 39 -0.58 -0.64 4.89
C ILE A 39 -0.19 -2.06 4.46
N PRO A 40 0.88 -2.63 5.04
CA PRO A 40 1.29 -3.98 4.72
C PRO A 40 0.40 -5.01 5.38
N VAL A 41 -0.10 -5.96 4.59
CA VAL A 41 -0.86 -7.11 5.06
C VAL A 41 -0.13 -8.41 4.74
N ARG A 42 -0.22 -9.39 5.64
CA ARG A 42 0.34 -10.74 5.45
C ARG A 42 -0.72 -11.74 5.03
N LYS A 43 -1.97 -11.52 5.43
CA LYS A 43 -3.12 -12.38 5.11
C LYS A 43 -4.33 -11.55 4.69
N VAL A 44 -5.29 -12.22 4.05
CA VAL A 44 -6.53 -11.58 3.60
C VAL A 44 -7.34 -11.05 4.77
N GLU A 45 -7.36 -11.76 5.91
CA GLU A 45 -8.15 -11.33 7.08
C GLU A 45 -7.66 -9.98 7.65
N GLU A 46 -6.36 -9.71 7.60
CA GLU A 46 -5.78 -8.42 8.04
C GLU A 46 -6.27 -7.27 7.15
N GLY A 47 -6.33 -7.49 5.83
CA GLY A 47 -6.83 -6.47 4.90
C GLY A 47 -8.32 -6.21 5.07
N VAL A 48 -9.13 -7.25 5.30
CA VAL A 48 -10.56 -7.11 5.57
C VAL A 48 -10.78 -6.34 6.87
N LYS A 49 -10.00 -6.64 7.92
CA LYS A 49 -10.08 -5.90 9.18
C LYS A 49 -9.71 -4.43 9.02
N GLU A 50 -8.70 -4.09 8.23
CA GLU A 50 -8.34 -2.68 7.98
C GLU A 50 -9.43 -1.91 7.21
N LEU A 51 -10.18 -2.61 6.36
CA LEU A 51 -11.23 -2.00 5.53
C LEU A 51 -12.56 -1.83 6.27
N PHE A 52 -12.91 -2.76 7.16
CA PHE A 52 -14.26 -2.86 7.74
C PHE A 52 -14.31 -3.04 9.27
N GLY A 53 -13.15 -3.19 9.91
CA GLY A 53 -13.03 -3.45 11.35
C GLY A 53 -12.88 -2.20 12.20
#